data_AF-A0A0F9W8T2-F1
#
_entry.id   AF-A0A0F9W8T2-F1
#
_cell.length_a   1.000
_cell.length_b   1.000
_cell.length_c   1.000
_cell.angle_alpha   90.00
_cell.angle_beta   90.00
_cell.angle_gamma   90.00
#
_symmetry.space_group_name_H-M   'P 1'
#
loop_
_entity.id
_entity.type
_entity.pdbx_description
1 polymer ?
#
loop_
_entity_poly.entity_id
_entity_poly.type
_entity_poly.pdbx_seq_one_letter_code
_entity_poly.pdbx_strand_id
1 'polypeptide(L)'
;MQCDNSGCRQYQDPELDMKDSQNPNDWEALCAECGLPIQGVTYFAKVQMRHMGQLYRHKKQQQAFVVKCGDCSKEGRPRLGPNSGLLCFHCGNEHTTLGGPFKQMLLTMLRNSQD
;
A
#
# COMPACT_ATOMS: atom_id res chain seq x y z
N MET A 1 5.44 12.19 18.92
CA MET A 1 4.38 13.21 19.17
C MET A 1 3.17 12.52 19.77
N GLN A 2 2.42 13.14 20.68
CA GLN A 2 1.18 12.53 21.20
C GLN A 2 0.04 12.83 20.23
N CYS A 3 -0.74 11.81 19.85
CA CYS A 3 -1.99 12.04 19.12
C CYS A 3 -2.97 12.82 20.02
N ASP A 4 -3.30 14.04 19.62
CA ASP A 4 -4.23 14.93 20.31
C ASP A 4 -5.70 14.64 19.96
N ASN A 5 -5.92 13.83 18.94
CA ASN A 5 -7.23 13.41 18.51
C ASN A 5 -7.78 12.31 19.42
N SER A 6 -9.10 12.25 19.59
CA SER A 6 -9.77 11.28 20.49
C SER A 6 -9.63 9.81 20.07
N GLY A 7 -8.96 9.53 18.95
CA GLY A 7 -8.87 8.21 18.33
C GLY A 7 -7.95 7.22 19.06
N CYS A 8 -6.69 7.59 19.39
CA CYS A 8 -5.74 6.62 19.98
C CYS A 8 -4.91 7.15 21.16
N ARG A 9 -4.63 8.47 21.25
CA ARG A 9 -3.80 9.11 22.29
C ARG A 9 -2.41 8.50 22.51
N GLN A 10 -1.93 7.69 21.56
CA GLN A 10 -0.64 7.04 21.63
C GLN A 10 0.49 8.02 21.32
N TYR A 11 1.67 7.71 21.85
CA TYR A 11 2.92 8.38 21.49
C TYR A 11 3.57 7.64 20.33
N GLN A 12 3.76 8.35 19.22
CA GLN A 12 4.38 7.77 18.03
C GLN A 12 4.94 8.85 17.12
N ASP A 13 5.68 8.41 16.11
CA ASP A 13 6.10 9.26 15.01
C ASP A 13 4.93 9.43 14.03
N PRO A 14 4.48 10.68 13.79
CA PRO A 14 3.41 10.92 12.83
C PRO A 14 3.91 10.83 11.40
N GLU A 15 2.99 10.61 10.47
CA GLU A 15 3.25 10.57 9.04
C GLU A 15 2.73 11.85 8.37
N LEU A 16 3.45 12.36 7.39
CA LEU A 16 3.16 13.61 6.71
C LEU A 16 2.44 13.32 5.38
N ASP A 17 1.16 13.68 5.30
CA ASP A 17 0.41 13.69 4.06
C ASP A 17 0.63 15.02 3.33
N MET A 18 1.24 14.93 2.15
CA MET A 18 1.49 16.08 1.30
C MET A 18 0.37 16.36 0.30
N LYS A 19 -0.61 15.45 0.11
CA LYS A 19 -1.72 15.55 -0.87
C LYS A 19 -1.29 16.10 -2.24
N ASP A 20 -0.13 15.67 -2.73
CA ASP A 20 0.53 16.14 -3.97
C ASP A 20 0.94 17.64 -4.00
N SER A 21 0.76 18.39 -2.90
CA SER A 21 1.22 19.78 -2.78
C SER A 21 2.69 19.86 -2.35
N GLN A 22 3.45 20.75 -2.98
CA GLN A 22 4.80 21.12 -2.53
C GLN A 22 4.81 22.21 -1.46
N ASN A 23 3.65 22.81 -1.15
CA ASN A 23 3.51 23.89 -0.18
C ASN A 23 3.23 23.31 1.22
N PRO A 24 4.10 23.55 2.22
CA PRO A 24 3.95 22.98 3.56
C PRO A 24 2.71 23.42 4.34
N ASN A 25 2.07 24.50 3.91
CA ASN A 25 0.81 24.95 4.50
C ASN A 25 -0.34 23.99 4.17
N ASP A 26 -0.25 23.24 3.07
CA ASP A 26 -1.28 22.29 2.63
C ASP A 26 -1.03 20.87 3.17
N TRP A 27 0.10 20.64 3.85
CA TRP A 27 0.44 19.32 4.38
C TRP A 27 -0.28 19.05 5.69
N GLU A 28 -0.66 17.79 5.91
CA GLU A 28 -1.30 17.32 7.14
C GLU A 28 -0.39 16.30 7.84
N ALA A 29 -0.17 16.49 9.14
CA ALA A 29 0.46 15.46 9.96
C ALA A 29 -0.63 14.50 10.44
N LEU A 30 -0.50 13.23 10.10
CA LEU A 30 -1.43 12.16 10.43
C LEU A 30 -0.83 11.26 11.50
N CYS A 31 -1.69 10.76 12.37
CA CYS A 31 -1.33 9.70 13.30
C CYS A 31 -1.17 8.37 12.53
N ALA A 32 0.01 7.75 12.58
CA ALA A 32 0.26 6.45 11.95
C ALA A 32 -0.64 5.29 12.45
N GLU A 33 -1.30 5.42 13.61
CA GLU A 33 -2.13 4.36 14.21
C GLU A 33 -3.61 4.53 13.86
N CYS A 34 -4.16 5.74 14.00
CA CYS A 34 -5.57 5.99 13.73
C CYS A 34 -5.83 6.68 12.38
N GLY A 35 -4.79 7.11 11.67
CA GLY A 35 -4.87 7.83 10.41
C GLY A 35 -5.48 9.23 10.49
N LEU A 36 -5.81 9.71 11.69
CA LEU A 36 -6.45 11.01 11.89
C LEU A 36 -5.43 12.16 11.91
N PRO A 37 -5.81 13.36 11.46
CA PRO A 37 -4.94 14.52 11.50
C PRO A 37 -4.64 14.94 12.94
N ILE A 38 -3.38 15.28 13.19
CA ILE A 38 -2.89 15.88 14.43
C ILE A 38 -2.94 17.40 14.28
N GLN A 39 -3.60 18.08 15.21
CA GLN A 39 -3.75 19.53 15.16
C GLN A 39 -2.52 20.23 15.75
N GLY A 40 -2.37 21.52 15.45
CA GLY A 40 -1.30 22.35 16.04
C GLY A 40 0.13 22.02 15.58
N VAL A 41 0.31 21.15 14.58
CA VAL A 41 1.64 20.88 14.02
C VAL A 41 2.11 22.07 13.21
N THR A 42 3.21 22.68 13.65
CA THR A 42 3.76 23.90 13.03
C THR A 42 4.35 23.63 11.66
N TYR A 43 4.45 24.68 10.84
CA TYR A 43 5.15 24.65 9.55
C TYR A 43 6.54 24.03 9.67
N PHE A 44 7.31 24.44 10.69
CA PHE A 44 8.66 23.95 10.93
C PHE A 44 8.66 22.44 11.20
N ALA A 45 7.74 21.95 12.05
CA ALA A 45 7.63 20.52 12.32
C ALA A 45 7.30 19.74 11.05
N LYS A 46 6.36 20.21 10.22
CA LYS A 46 6.00 19.56 8.94
C LYS A 46 7.21 19.47 7.99
N VAL A 47 8.02 20.53 7.91
CA VAL A 47 9.26 20.52 7.11
C VAL A 47 10.27 19.51 7.64
N GLN A 48 10.44 19.41 8.96
CA GLN A 48 11.33 18.40 9.53
C GLN A 48 10.85 16.97 9.28
N MET A 49 9.55 16.73 9.39
CA MET A 49 8.95 15.42 9.07
C MET A 49 9.23 15.00 7.62
N ARG A 50 9.15 15.96 6.68
CA ARG A 50 9.56 15.73 5.28
C ARG A 50 11.04 15.36 5.15
N HIS A 51 11.93 16.08 5.82
CA HIS A 51 13.37 15.80 5.78
C HIS A 51 13.72 14.45 6.43
N MET A 52 12.98 14.04 7.46
CA MET A 52 13.11 12.75 8.12
C MET A 52 12.47 11.60 7.32
N GLY A 53 11.80 11.88 6.20
CA GLY A 53 11.16 10.87 5.37
C GLY A 53 9.91 10.24 5.99
N GLN A 54 9.31 10.89 6.99
CA GLN A 54 8.06 10.48 7.63
C GLN A 54 6.87 10.81 6.72
N LEU A 55 6.83 10.24 5.51
CA LEU A 55 5.83 10.56 4.50
C LEU A 55 4.69 9.56 4.53
N TYR A 56 3.46 10.05 4.60
CA TYR A 56 2.26 9.26 4.41
C TYR A 56 2.18 8.79 2.96
N ARG A 57 2.28 7.48 2.75
CA ARG A 57 2.23 6.90 1.41
C ARG A 57 0.79 6.48 1.12
N HIS A 58 0.06 7.30 0.36
CA HIS A 58 -1.29 6.98 -0.20
C HIS A 58 -1.34 5.72 -1.08
N LYS A 59 -0.22 5.03 -1.26
CA LYS A 59 -0.22 3.75 -1.96
C LYS A 59 -0.95 2.76 -1.07
N LYS A 60 -2.20 2.42 -1.46
CA LYS A 60 -2.77 1.07 -1.25
C LYS A 60 -1.59 0.13 -1.25
N GLN A 61 -1.35 -0.58 -0.15
CA GLN A 61 -0.31 -1.62 -0.09
C GLN A 61 -0.37 -2.33 -1.43
N GLN A 62 0.61 -2.10 -2.30
CA GLN A 62 0.61 -2.72 -3.60
C GLN A 62 0.76 -4.19 -3.25
N GLN A 63 -0.33 -4.94 -3.32
CA GLN A 63 -0.27 -6.36 -3.09
C GLN A 63 0.79 -6.84 -4.06
N ALA A 64 1.88 -7.39 -3.54
CA ALA A 64 2.97 -7.79 -4.39
C ALA A 64 2.39 -8.72 -5.47
N PHE A 65 2.75 -8.45 -6.72
CA PHE A 65 2.39 -9.30 -7.86
C PHE A 65 0.89 -9.30 -8.24
N VAL A 66 0.27 -8.12 -8.34
CA VAL A 66 -1.05 -7.96 -8.96
C VAL A 66 -0.97 -8.23 -10.46
N VAL A 67 -1.89 -9.03 -10.97
CA VAL A 67 -2.05 -9.31 -12.39
C VAL A 67 -3.46 -8.92 -12.83
N LYS A 68 -3.58 -8.23 -13.97
CA LYS A 68 -4.86 -7.98 -14.63
C LYS A 68 -5.33 -9.23 -15.36
N CYS A 69 -6.53 -9.70 -15.06
CA CYS A 69 -7.14 -10.82 -15.76
C CYS A 69 -7.56 -10.42 -17.18
N GLY A 70 -7.20 -11.22 -18.18
CA GLY A 70 -7.64 -11.01 -19.57
C GLY A 70 -9.16 -11.19 -19.74
N ASP A 71 -9.77 -12.08 -18.95
CA ASP A 71 -11.19 -12.42 -19.11
C ASP A 71 -12.11 -11.43 -18.37
N CYS A 72 -11.86 -11.20 -17.08
CA CYS A 72 -12.73 -10.35 -16.25
C CYS A 72 -12.23 -8.92 -16.09
N SER A 73 -11.07 -8.57 -16.66
CA SER A 73 -10.42 -7.25 -16.57
C SER A 73 -10.11 -6.75 -15.16
N LYS A 74 -10.41 -7.53 -14.12
CA LYS A 74 -10.10 -7.19 -12.73
C LYS A 74 -8.64 -7.46 -12.41
N GLU A 75 -8.11 -6.64 -11.52
CA GLU A 75 -6.76 -6.74 -11.00
C GLU A 75 -6.79 -7.43 -9.64
N GLY A 76 -5.88 -8.37 -9.42
CA GLY A 76 -5.70 -9.02 -8.14
C GLY A 76 -4.48 -9.94 -8.13
N ARG A 77 -4.11 -10.41 -6.94
CA ARG A 77 -3.09 -11.44 -6.78
C ARG A 77 -3.64 -12.78 -7.29
N PRO A 78 -2.99 -13.46 -8.26
CA PRO A 78 -3.44 -14.77 -8.74
C PRO A 78 -3.44 -15.83 -7.64
N ARG A 79 -4.28 -16.85 -7.78
CA ARG A 79 -4.29 -18.05 -6.93
C ARG A 79 -3.56 -19.20 -7.62
N LEU A 80 -2.97 -20.09 -6.83
CA LEU A 80 -2.45 -21.36 -7.34
C LEU A 80 -3.62 -22.26 -7.72
N GLY A 81 -3.68 -22.65 -9.00
CA GLY A 81 -4.60 -23.66 -9.49
C GLY A 81 -4.00 -25.08 -9.39
N PRO A 82 -4.82 -26.11 -9.64
CA PRO A 82 -4.31 -27.46 -9.84
C PRO A 82 -3.30 -27.47 -11.00
N ASN A 83 -2.25 -28.30 -10.89
CA ASN A 83 -1.21 -28.48 -11.91
C ASN A 83 -0.32 -27.25 -12.20
N SER A 84 -0.04 -26.41 -11.20
CA SER A 84 0.80 -25.20 -11.37
C SER A 84 0.20 -24.18 -12.35
N GLY A 85 -1.12 -24.15 -12.48
CA GLY A 85 -1.85 -23.08 -13.15
C GLY A 85 -1.91 -21.81 -12.28
N LEU A 86 -1.99 -20.64 -12.92
CA LEU A 86 -2.28 -19.38 -12.24
C LEU A 86 -3.72 -19.00 -12.53
N LEU A 87 -4.56 -19.01 -11.49
CA LEU A 87 -5.98 -18.70 -11.60
C LEU A 87 -6.25 -17.26 -11.18
N CYS A 88 -7.19 -16.61 -11.85
CA CYS A 88 -7.67 -15.30 -11.44
C CYS A 88 -8.41 -15.42 -10.10
N PHE A 89 -8.09 -14.53 -9.16
CA PHE A 89 -8.77 -14.45 -7.86
C PHE A 89 -10.28 -14.18 -7.99
N HIS A 90 -10.69 -13.42 -9.01
CA HIS A 90 -12.06 -12.93 -9.16
C HIS A 90 -12.97 -13.87 -9.95
N CYS A 91 -12.51 -14.38 -11.10
CA CYS A 91 -13.33 -15.25 -11.96
C CYS A 91 -12.92 -16.73 -11.93
N GLY A 92 -11.78 -17.08 -11.35
CA GLY A 92 -11.28 -18.46 -11.29
C GLY A 92 -10.68 -18.99 -12.59
N ASN A 93 -10.74 -18.24 -13.70
CA ASN A 93 -10.15 -18.66 -14.98
C ASN A 93 -8.62 -18.65 -14.94
N GLU A 94 -8.00 -19.52 -15.73
CA GLU A 94 -6.54 -19.55 -15.85
C GLU A 94 -6.04 -18.35 -16.65
N HIS A 95 -4.98 -17.72 -16.15
CA HIS A 95 -4.24 -16.70 -16.88
C HIS A 95 -3.42 -17.34 -18.01
N THR A 96 -4.01 -17.41 -19.20
CA THR A 96 -3.39 -17.97 -20.42
C THR A 96 -2.44 -16.98 -21.12
N THR A 97 -2.58 -15.69 -20.86
CA THR A 97 -1.84 -14.61 -21.53
C THR A 97 -0.51 -14.24 -20.86
N LEU A 98 -0.15 -14.90 -19.75
CA LEU A 98 1.10 -14.61 -19.04
C LEU A 98 2.30 -15.28 -19.73
N GLY A 99 3.34 -14.49 -20.02
CA GLY A 99 4.58 -15.01 -20.58
C GLY A 99 5.26 -16.02 -19.64
N GLY A 100 5.92 -17.02 -20.22
CA GLY A 100 6.52 -18.15 -19.49
C GLY A 100 7.42 -17.75 -18.30
N PRO A 101 8.42 -16.87 -18.47
CA PRO A 101 9.29 -16.45 -17.38
C PRO A 101 8.54 -15.76 -16.23
N PHE A 102 7.56 -14.91 -16.56
CA PHE A 102 6.75 -14.22 -15.58
C PHE A 102 5.80 -15.18 -14.84
N LYS A 103 5.20 -16.14 -15.55
CA LYS A 103 4.38 -17.21 -14.95
C LYS A 103 5.19 -18.02 -13.93
N GLN A 104 6.42 -18.41 -14.27
CA GLN A 104 7.30 -19.15 -13.35
C GLN A 104 7.67 -18.35 -12.10
N MET A 105 8.01 -17.06 -12.27
CA MET A 105 8.28 -16.17 -11.14
C MET A 105 7.08 -16.07 -10.19
N LEU A 106 5.87 -15.88 -10.73
CA LEU A 106 4.64 -15.80 -9.94
C LEU A 106 4.36 -17.10 -9.18
N LEU A 107 4.55 -18.26 -9.82
CA LEU A 107 4.38 -19.57 -9.17
C LEU A 107 5.33 -19.75 -8.00
N THR A 108 6.61 -19.43 -8.17
CA THR A 108 7.62 -19.52 -7.11
C THR A 108 7.29 -18.60 -5.95
N MET A 109 6.91 -17.36 -6.22
CA MET A 109 6.55 -16.39 -5.19
C MET A 109 5.28 -16.77 -4.43
N LEU A 110 4.26 -17.26 -5.13
CA LEU A 110 3.00 -17.69 -4.51
C LEU A 110 3.21 -18.90 -3.59
N ARG A 111 4.11 -19.83 -3.96
CA ARG A 111 4.50 -20.97 -3.11
C ARG A 111 5.24 -20.53 -1.85
N ASN A 112 6.19 -19.59 -1.97
CA ASN A 112 7.03 -19.14 -0.86
C ASN A 112 6.32 -18.18 0.12
N SER A 113 5.10 -17.76 -0.19
CA SER A 113 4.33 -16.79 0.62
C SER A 113 3.21 -17.41 1.45
N GLN A 114 3.16 -18.75 1.54
CA GLN A 114 2.22 -19.50 2.35
C GLN A 114 2.81 -19.91 3.73
N ASP A 115 4.03 -19.47 4.03
CA ASP A 115 4.66 -19.50 5.36
C ASP A 115 4.46 -18.17 6.09
#